data_AF-A0A820PNQ9-F1
#
_entry.id   AF-A0A820PNQ9-F1
#
_cell.length_a   1.000
_cell.length_b   1.000
_cell.length_c   1.000
_cell.angle_alpha   90.00
_cell.angle_beta   90.00
_cell.angle_gamma   90.00
#
_symmetry.space_group_name_H-M   'P 1'
#
loop_
_entity.id
_entity.type
_entity.pdbx_description
1 polymer ?
#
loop_
_entity_poly.entity_id
_entity_poly.type
_entity_poly.pdbx_seq_one_letter_code
_entity_poly.pdbx_strand_id
1 'polypeptide(L)'
;RTEITFLHEIIMVDDASINREYLKDTLEAFTKELPLPVHILRNNDRLGLMKSRLRGAEIAKGDTLTFLDAHIECSPGWLEYLLYEVKKDRTAVVCPIIDVINDNDFGYFTGSDMTWV
;
A
#
# COMPACT_ATOMS: atom_id res chain seq x y z
N ARG A 1 0.80 10.96 1.33
CA ARG A 1 1.70 12.09 1.00
C ARG A 1 1.95 12.10 -0.51
N THR A 2 0.89 12.05 -1.29
CA THR A 2 0.91 11.84 -2.74
C THR A 2 -0.16 12.75 -3.32
N GLU A 3 0.16 13.45 -4.40
CA GLU A 3 -0.84 14.26 -5.09
C GLU A 3 -1.95 13.35 -5.65
N ILE A 4 -3.21 13.74 -5.42
CA ILE A 4 -4.37 12.89 -5.77
C ILE A 4 -4.43 12.57 -7.26
N THR A 5 -3.84 13.40 -8.11
CA THR A 5 -3.74 13.21 -9.56
C THR A 5 -2.93 11.99 -9.96
N PHE A 6 -2.03 11.48 -9.08
CA PHE A 6 -1.28 10.25 -9.31
C PHE A 6 -1.98 8.99 -8.77
N LEU A 7 -3.08 9.14 -8.03
CA LEU A 7 -3.81 8.02 -7.42
C LEU A 7 -5.08 7.73 -8.21
N HIS A 8 -5.11 6.59 -8.89
CA HIS A 8 -6.33 6.14 -9.58
C HIS A 8 -7.35 5.56 -8.59
N GLU A 9 -6.89 4.67 -7.72
CA GLU A 9 -7.70 3.97 -6.71
C GLU A 9 -6.78 3.39 -5.63
N ILE A 10 -7.35 3.04 -4.47
CA ILE A 10 -6.68 2.21 -3.46
C ILE A 10 -7.48 0.92 -3.31
N ILE A 11 -6.80 -0.22 -3.38
CA ILE A 11 -7.41 -1.53 -3.17
C ILE A 11 -6.86 -2.12 -1.88
N MET A 12 -7.72 -2.29 -0.88
CA MET A 12 -7.42 -2.96 0.37
C MET A 12 -7.92 -4.39 0.29
N VAL A 13 -7.04 -5.37 0.48
CA VAL A 13 -7.41 -6.80 0.46
C VAL A 13 -7.44 -7.35 1.88
N ASP A 14 -8.62 -7.72 2.36
CA ASP A 14 -8.85 -8.39 3.64
C ASP A 14 -8.69 -9.90 3.49
N ASP A 15 -7.58 -10.43 3.99
CA ASP A 15 -7.25 -11.86 3.96
C ASP A 15 -7.86 -12.63 5.14
N ALA A 16 -9.18 -12.63 5.22
CA ALA A 16 -9.97 -13.28 6.27
C ALA A 16 -9.54 -12.84 7.69
N SER A 17 -9.67 -11.54 7.98
CA SER A 17 -9.46 -10.99 9.32
C SER A 17 -10.53 -11.48 10.30
N ILE A 18 -10.11 -12.19 11.35
CA ILE A 18 -10.99 -12.76 12.39
C ILE A 18 -10.91 -11.89 13.65
N ASN A 19 -12.04 -11.71 14.35
CA ASN A 19 -12.15 -10.95 15.61
C ASN A 19 -11.71 -9.48 15.51
N ARG A 20 -11.87 -8.87 14.33
CA ARG A 20 -11.54 -7.46 14.07
C ARG A 20 -12.75 -6.74 13.47
N GLU A 21 -13.79 -6.53 14.27
CA GLU A 21 -15.05 -5.93 13.81
C GLU A 21 -14.87 -4.54 13.19
N TYR A 22 -13.88 -3.77 13.67
CA TYR A 22 -13.53 -2.46 13.11
C TYR A 22 -13.04 -2.51 11.64
N LEU A 23 -12.63 -3.67 11.13
CA LEU A 23 -12.25 -3.85 9.72
C LEU A 23 -13.43 -4.15 8.80
N LYS A 24 -14.66 -4.23 9.34
CA LYS A 24 -15.89 -4.50 8.59
C LYS A 24 -16.60 -3.18 8.24
N ASP A 25 -17.82 -3.00 8.74
CA ASP A 25 -18.68 -1.87 8.42
C ASP A 25 -18.04 -0.52 8.79
N THR A 26 -17.26 -0.47 9.88
CA THR A 26 -16.56 0.75 10.29
C THR A 26 -15.53 1.19 9.26
N LEU A 27 -14.70 0.27 8.76
CA LEU A 27 -13.73 0.56 7.71
C LEU A 27 -14.43 0.94 6.40
N GLU A 28 -15.49 0.22 6.02
CA GLU A 28 -16.27 0.52 4.82
C GLU A 28 -16.91 1.91 4.87
N ALA A 29 -17.48 2.30 6.01
CA ALA A 29 -18.02 3.64 6.22
C ALA A 29 -16.93 4.71 6.08
N PHE A 30 -15.79 4.51 6.75
CA PHE A 30 -14.66 5.44 6.68
C PHE A 30 -14.12 5.62 5.26
N THR A 31 -13.95 4.52 4.51
CA THR A 31 -13.40 4.59 3.15
C THR A 31 -14.28 5.35 2.15
N LYS A 32 -15.60 5.42 2.38
CA LYS A 32 -16.54 6.18 1.54
C LYS A 32 -16.40 7.69 1.69
N GLU A 33 -15.82 8.16 2.80
CA GLU A 33 -15.61 9.58 3.06
C GLU A 33 -14.28 10.10 2.47
N LEU A 34 -13.42 9.20 1.97
CA LEU A 34 -12.14 9.57 1.40
C LEU A 34 -12.32 10.24 0.02
N PRO A 35 -11.43 11.18 -0.35
CA PRO A 35 -11.56 11.96 -1.58
C PRO A 35 -11.22 11.17 -2.85
N LEU A 36 -10.92 9.87 -2.74
CA LEU A 36 -10.57 9.00 -3.86
C LEU A 36 -11.25 7.63 -3.73
N PRO A 37 -11.39 6.87 -4.83
CA PRO A 37 -11.97 5.54 -4.78
C PRO A 37 -11.12 4.58 -3.94
N VAL A 38 -11.73 4.01 -2.91
CA VAL A 38 -11.13 2.94 -2.11
C VAL A 38 -12.01 1.69 -2.18
N HIS A 39 -11.43 0.57 -2.55
CA HIS A 39 -12.10 -0.70 -2.73
C HIS A 39 -11.62 -1.70 -1.69
N ILE A 40 -12.54 -2.31 -0.94
CA ILE A 40 -12.23 -3.36 0.02
C ILE A 40 -12.60 -4.70 -0.61
N LEU A 41 -11.60 -5.53 -0.90
CA LEU A 41 -11.76 -6.88 -1.42
C LEU A 41 -11.62 -7.88 -0.26
N ARG A 42 -12.66 -8.69 0.00
CA ARG A 42 -12.64 -9.67 1.09
C ARG A 42 -12.44 -11.08 0.56
N ASN A 43 -11.45 -11.78 1.10
CA ASN A 43 -11.30 -13.21 0.89
C ASN A 43 -12.22 -13.98 1.85
N ASN A 44 -12.86 -15.04 1.37
CA ASN A 44 -13.69 -15.92 2.20
C ASN A 44 -12.83 -16.73 3.19
N ASP A 45 -11.62 -17.11 2.79
CA ASP A 45 -10.67 -17.90 3.56
C ASP A 45 -9.30 -17.21 3.59
N ARG A 46 -8.45 -17.59 4.54
CA ARG A 46 -7.07 -17.08 4.62
C ARG A 46 -6.22 -17.67 3.50
N LEU A 47 -5.99 -16.89 2.45
CA LEU A 47 -5.24 -17.29 1.25
C LEU A 47 -3.74 -16.99 1.36
N GLY A 48 -3.36 -16.05 2.23
CA GLY A 48 -1.99 -15.58 2.40
C GLY A 48 -1.61 -14.46 1.44
N LEU A 49 -0.49 -13.78 1.77
CA LEU A 49 -0.03 -12.55 1.12
C LEU A 49 0.03 -12.62 -0.41
N MET A 50 0.64 -13.65 -0.98
CA MET A 50 0.82 -13.75 -2.43
C MET A 50 -0.51 -13.81 -3.17
N LYS A 51 -1.44 -14.68 -2.74
CA LYS A 51 -2.75 -14.82 -3.39
C LYS A 51 -3.60 -13.57 -3.23
N SER A 52 -3.54 -12.93 -2.06
CA SER A 52 -4.23 -11.67 -1.81
C SER A 52 -3.71 -10.55 -2.71
N ARG A 53 -2.38 -10.44 -2.90
CA ARG A 53 -1.77 -9.48 -3.85
C ARG A 53 -2.25 -9.73 -5.28
N LEU A 54 -2.29 -10.98 -5.73
CA LEU A 54 -2.78 -11.34 -7.07
C LEU A 54 -4.26 -10.96 -7.26
N ARG A 55 -5.12 -11.26 -6.28
CA ARG A 55 -6.54 -10.89 -6.33
C ARG A 55 -6.76 -9.38 -6.39
N GLY A 56 -5.98 -8.61 -5.63
CA GLY A 56 -6.00 -7.15 -5.72
C GLY A 56 -5.55 -6.66 -7.10
N ALA A 57 -4.50 -7.26 -7.66
CA ALA A 57 -4.00 -6.92 -8.99
C ALA A 57 -4.99 -7.25 -10.12
N GLU A 58 -5.76 -8.34 -10.01
CA GLU A 58 -6.75 -8.76 -11.01
C GLU A 58 -7.88 -7.73 -11.22
N ILE A 59 -8.24 -6.96 -10.18
CA ILE A 59 -9.32 -5.97 -10.25
C ILE A 59 -8.83 -4.53 -10.47
N ALA A 60 -7.53 -4.30 -10.34
CA ALA A 60 -6.92 -2.99 -10.46
C ALA A 60 -6.98 -2.46 -11.91
N LYS A 61 -7.21 -1.16 -12.03
CA LYS A 61 -7.42 -0.47 -13.32
C LYS A 61 -6.36 0.60 -13.60
N GLY A 62 -5.50 0.90 -12.64
CA GLY A 62 -4.39 1.84 -12.82
C GLY A 62 -3.31 1.32 -13.79
N ASP A 63 -2.57 2.26 -14.40
CA ASP A 63 -1.48 1.93 -15.35
C ASP A 63 -0.28 1.21 -14.71
N THR A 64 -0.13 1.35 -13.39
CA THR A 64 0.95 0.77 -12.57
C THR A 64 0.40 0.23 -11.26
N LEU A 65 0.96 -0.87 -10.76
CA LEU A 65 0.62 -1.43 -9.45
C LEU A 65 1.69 -1.04 -8.42
N THR A 66 1.27 -0.48 -7.30
CA THR A 66 2.15 -0.20 -6.15
C THR A 66 1.65 -0.99 -4.95
N PHE A 67 2.44 -1.96 -4.48
CA PHE A 67 2.10 -2.79 -3.33
C PHE A 67 2.68 -2.18 -2.05
N LEU A 68 1.85 -2.09 -1.02
CA LEU A 68 2.21 -1.57 0.30
C LEU A 68 1.77 -2.55 1.38
N ASP A 69 2.53 -2.62 2.45
CA ASP A 69 2.13 -3.33 3.65
C ASP A 69 1.18 -2.44 4.48
N ALA A 70 0.29 -3.05 5.27
CA ALA A 70 -0.77 -2.33 6.00
C ALA A 70 -0.28 -1.48 7.19
N HIS A 71 1.04 -1.41 7.41
CA HIS A 71 1.68 -0.84 8.60
C HIS A 71 2.94 -0.06 8.20
N ILE A 72 2.77 0.83 7.23
CA ILE A 72 3.85 1.70 6.73
C ILE A 72 3.43 3.17 6.80
N GLU A 73 4.41 4.06 6.76
CA GLU A 73 4.21 5.48 6.51
C GLU A 73 5.02 5.89 5.28
N CYS A 74 4.40 6.66 4.40
CA CYS A 74 5.02 7.08 3.16
C CYS A 74 5.65 8.48 3.32
N SER A 75 6.93 8.60 2.97
CA SER A 75 7.64 9.87 2.94
C SER A 75 7.13 10.80 1.83
N PRO A 76 7.30 12.13 1.94
CA PRO A 76 6.94 13.06 0.88
C PRO A 76 7.66 12.74 -0.44
N GLY A 77 6.93 12.79 -1.57
CA GLY A 77 7.49 12.55 -2.90
C GLY A 77 7.80 11.09 -3.25
N TRP A 78 7.51 10.15 -2.34
CA TRP A 78 7.88 8.74 -2.48
C TRP A 78 7.36 8.10 -3.79
N LEU A 79 6.12 8.41 -4.19
CA LEU A 79 5.49 7.75 -5.33
C LEU A 79 5.96 8.37 -6.65
N GLU A 80 6.13 9.68 -6.69
CA GLU A 80 6.51 10.45 -7.88
C GLU A 80 7.86 9.98 -8.42
N TYR A 81 8.84 9.71 -7.54
CA TYR A 81 10.13 9.15 -7.93
C TYR A 81 10.02 7.74 -8.49
N LEU A 82 9.21 6.87 -7.86
CA LEU A 82 9.02 5.49 -8.34
C LEU A 82 8.33 5.46 -9.71
N LEU A 83 7.25 6.23 -9.87
CA LEU A 83 6.53 6.35 -11.14
C LEU A 83 7.40 6.97 -12.23
N TYR A 84 8.29 7.90 -11.89
CA TYR A 84 9.23 8.48 -12.84
C TYR A 84 10.19 7.43 -13.42
N GLU A 85 10.73 6.54 -12.59
CA GLU A 85 11.60 5.45 -13.07
C GLU A 85 10.85 4.43 -13.93
N VAL A 86 9.63 4.04 -13.54
CA VAL A 86 8.77 3.15 -14.36
C VAL A 86 8.37 3.83 -15.69
N LYS A 87 8.21 5.15 -15.70
CA LYS A 87 7.92 5.91 -16.93
C LYS A 87 9.09 5.91 -17.90
N LYS A 88 10.34 5.91 -17.41
CA LYS A 88 11.53 5.80 -18.27
C LYS A 88 11.64 4.44 -18.92
N ASP A 89 11.36 3.38 -18.16
CA ASP A 89 11.39 2.01 -18.63
C ASP A 89 10.19 1.22 -18.07
N ARG A 90 9.22 0.94 -18.94
CA ARG A 90 7.98 0.22 -18.59
C ARG A 90 8.22 -1.26 -18.23
N THR A 91 9.43 -1.78 -18.43
CA THR A 91 9.81 -3.13 -18.02
C THR A 91 10.48 -3.17 -16.65
N ALA A 92 10.81 -2.00 -16.08
CA ALA A 92 11.45 -1.91 -14.78
C ALA A 92 10.47 -2.19 -13.63
N VAL A 93 10.97 -2.91 -12.63
CA VAL A 93 10.32 -3.08 -11.33
C VAL A 93 11.14 -2.31 -10.31
N VAL A 94 10.51 -1.33 -9.65
CA VAL A 94 11.19 -0.41 -8.73
C VAL A 94 10.74 -0.64 -7.30
N CYS A 95 11.64 -0.39 -6.34
CA CYS A 95 11.37 -0.52 -4.92
C CYS A 95 11.97 0.70 -4.20
N PRO A 96 11.23 1.34 -3.27
CA PRO A 96 11.79 2.40 -2.45
C PRO A 96 12.80 1.84 -1.44
N ILE A 97 13.65 2.72 -0.91
CA ILE A 97 14.38 2.41 0.32
C ILE A 97 13.35 2.29 1.45
N ILE A 98 13.46 1.23 2.24
CA ILE A 98 12.56 0.96 3.36
C ILE A 98 13.25 1.43 4.63
N ASP A 99 12.74 2.53 5.18
CA ASP A 99 13.13 3.04 6.49
C ASP A 99 12.44 2.26 7.62
N VAL A 100 12.98 2.34 8.83
CA VAL A 100 12.49 1.57 9.98
C VAL A 100 11.63 2.46 10.88
N ILE A 101 10.44 1.97 11.21
CA ILE A 101 9.59 2.50 12.27
C ILE A 101 9.63 1.51 13.42
N ASN A 102 10.11 1.95 14.59
CA ASN A 102 10.19 1.12 15.78
C ASN A 102 8.80 0.80 16.33
N ASP A 103 8.54 -0.46 16.65
CA ASP A 103 7.24 -0.95 17.08
C ASP A 103 6.87 -0.56 18.52
N ASN A 104 7.85 -0.20 19.35
CA ASN A 104 7.65 0.16 20.76
C ASN A 104 7.39 1.65 20.95
N ASP A 105 8.11 2.51 20.23
CA ASP A 105 8.07 3.97 20.43
C ASP A 105 7.71 4.76 19.16
N PHE A 106 7.47 4.09 18.03
CA PHE A 106 7.23 4.72 16.72
C PHE A 106 8.36 5.66 16.27
N GLY A 107 9.58 5.49 16.81
CA GLY A 107 10.77 6.19 16.36
C GLY A 107 11.10 5.86 14.90
N TYR A 108 11.43 6.89 14.12
CA TYR A 108 11.76 6.77 12.70
C TYR A 108 13.27 6.77 12.48
N PHE A 109 13.79 5.76 11.79
CA PHE A 109 15.21 5.59 11.50
C PHE A 109 15.39 5.39 10.00
N THR A 110 16.22 6.21 9.38
CA THR A 110 16.52 6.12 7.95
C THR A 110 17.36 4.88 7.66
N GLY A 111 16.94 4.08 6.68
CA GLY A 111 17.63 2.86 6.27
C GLY A 111 19.05 3.11 5.71
N SER A 112 19.33 4.36 5.27
CA SER A 112 20.66 4.81 4.90
C SER A 112 21.67 4.75 6.05
N ASP A 113 21.19 4.93 7.28
CA ASP A 113 22.04 5.06 8.47
C ASP A 113 22.48 3.68 8.99
N MET A 114 21.80 2.61 8.55
CA MET A 114 22.12 1.22 8.91
C MET A 114 22.83 0.44 7.79
N THR A 115 22.99 1.00 6.60
CA THR A 115 23.57 0.30 5.44
C THR A 115 25.08 0.53 5.25
N TRP A 116 25.68 1.44 6.01
CA TRP A 116 27.13 1.77 5.94
C TRP A 116 27.84 1.76 7.29
N VAL A 117 27.52 0.79 8.16
CA VAL A 117 28.31 0.49 9.37
C VAL A 117 29.04 -0.84 9.18
#